data_AF-F9P8C6-F1
#
_entry.id   AF-F9P8C6-F1
#
_cell.length_a   1.000
_cell.length_b   1.000
_cell.length_c   1.000
_cell.angle_alpha   90.00
_cell.angle_beta   90.00
_cell.angle_gamma   90.00
#
_symmetry.space_group_name_H-M   'P 1'
#
loop_
_entity.id
_entity.type
_entity.pdbx_description
1 polymer ?
#
loop_
_entity_poly.entity_id
_entity_poly.type
_entity_poly.pdbx_seq_one_letter_code
_entity_poly.pdbx_strand_id
1 'polypeptide(L)'
;MEKKVIYIAGLGLIGSSIALGIRRDHPNYIILGYNRGEESRKIALEKGLVDKVTNQFAEFAPLADVIILAIPIKQTIEFIRQLATLDLKKLLLSQM
;
A
#
# COMPACT_ATOMS: atom_id res chain seq x y z
N MET A 1 19.16 -11.23 -3.41
CA MET A 1 18.47 -10.26 -2.53
C MET A 1 16.99 -10.57 -2.58
N GLU A 2 16.32 -10.66 -1.43
CA GLU A 2 14.89 -10.99 -1.37
C GLU A 2 14.06 -9.84 -1.95
N LYS A 3 13.07 -10.16 -2.79
CA LYS A 3 12.13 -9.22 -3.39
C LYS A 3 10.85 -9.26 -2.56
N LYS A 4 10.37 -8.11 -2.08
CA LYS A 4 9.10 -8.00 -1.36
C LYS A 4 8.09 -7.14 -2.09
N VAL A 5 6.81 -7.43 -1.87
CA VAL A 5 5.66 -6.66 -2.30
C VAL A 5 5.13 -5.88 -1.10
N ILE A 6 5.25 -4.56 -1.15
CA ILE A 6 4.72 -3.66 -0.14
C ILE A 6 3.44 -3.03 -0.69
N TYR A 7 2.37 -3.09 0.09
CA TYR A 7 1.10 -2.47 -0.28
C TYR A 7 0.78 -1.30 0.65
N ILE A 8 0.65 -0.11 0.09
CA ILE A 8 0.37 1.12 0.82
C ILE A 8 -1.05 1.57 0.48
N ALA A 9 -1.95 1.50 1.46
CA ALA A 9 -3.28 2.07 1.38
C ALA A 9 -3.25 3.51 1.89
N GLY A 10 -3.53 4.46 1.01
CA GLY A 10 -3.43 5.90 1.26
C GLY A 10 -2.18 6.48 0.60
N LEU A 11 -2.37 7.26 -0.48
CA LEU A 11 -1.27 7.88 -1.24
C LEU A 11 -1.22 9.40 -1.00
N GLY A 12 -1.56 9.82 0.22
CA GLY A 12 -1.37 11.19 0.69
C GLY A 12 0.09 11.47 1.09
N LEU A 13 0.30 12.49 1.92
CA LEU A 13 1.64 12.88 2.40
C LEU A 13 2.40 11.73 3.08
N ILE A 14 1.75 11.03 4.02
CA ILE A 14 2.37 9.96 4.83
C ILE A 14 2.71 8.76 3.95
N GLY A 15 1.73 8.18 3.26
CA GLY A 15 1.97 6.99 2.44
C GLY A 15 2.96 7.23 1.31
N SER A 16 2.95 8.42 0.69
CA SER A 16 3.93 8.79 -0.32
C SER A 16 5.35 8.94 0.24
N SER A 17 5.50 9.53 1.44
CA SER A 17 6.81 9.64 2.10
C SER A 17 7.39 8.27 2.47
N ILE A 18 6.54 7.36 2.95
CA ILE A 18 6.92 5.97 3.23
C ILE A 18 7.34 5.26 1.94
N ALA A 19 6.56 5.40 0.86
CA ALA A 19 6.89 4.81 -0.44
C ALA A 19 8.28 5.27 -0.94
N LEU A 20 8.58 6.57 -0.81
CA LEU A 20 9.88 7.13 -1.16
C LEU A 20 11.02 6.55 -0.30
N GLY A 21 10.82 6.46 1.02
CA GLY A 21 11.80 5.87 1.92
C GLY A 21 12.10 4.41 1.57
N ILE A 22 11.05 3.61 1.32
CA ILE A 22 11.19 2.21 0.89
C ILE A 22 11.92 2.13 -0.45
N ARG A 23 11.55 2.95 -1.44
CA ARG A 23 12.20 2.94 -2.76
C ARG A 23 13.69 3.28 -2.66
N ARG A 24 14.05 4.23 -1.79
CA ARG A 24 15.45 4.64 -1.56
C ARG A 24 16.29 3.50 -1.00
N ASP A 25 15.79 2.80 0.01
CA ASP A 25 16.56 1.79 0.75
C ASP A 25 16.40 0.37 0.15
N HIS A 26 15.32 0.13 -0.62
CA HIS A 26 14.97 -1.15 -1.24
C HIS A 26 14.45 -0.95 -2.69
N PRO A 27 15.33 -0.56 -3.64
CA PRO A 27 14.92 -0.23 -5.02
C PRO A 27 14.35 -1.41 -5.81
N ASN A 28 14.57 -2.64 -5.35
CA ASN A 28 14.09 -3.87 -5.98
C ASN A 28 12.71 -4.33 -5.47
N TYR A 29 12.13 -3.67 -4.46
CA TYR A 29 10.80 -4.00 -3.94
C TYR A 29 9.71 -3.52 -4.90
N ILE A 30 8.60 -4.25 -4.93
CA ILE A 30 7.38 -3.82 -5.64
C ILE A 30 6.54 -3.04 -4.65
N ILE A 31 6.15 -1.81 -5.00
CA ILE A 31 5.26 -0.98 -4.20
C ILE A 31 3.91 -0.88 -4.92
N LEU A 32 2.88 -1.40 -4.29
CA LEU A 32 1.48 -1.31 -4.73
C LEU A 32 0.79 -0.19 -3.95
N GLY A 33 -0.03 0.62 -4.62
CA GLY A 33 -0.72 1.76 -4.02
C GLY A 33 -2.24 1.66 -4.10
N TYR A 34 -2.93 1.92 -2.98
CA TYR A 34 -4.36 2.16 -2.99
C TYR A 34 -4.65 3.61 -2.65
N ASN A 35 -5.56 4.24 -3.41
CA ASN A 35 -6.18 5.49 -2.99
C ASN A 35 -7.56 5.62 -3.62
N ARG A 36 -8.54 6.19 -2.90
CA ARG A 36 -9.90 6.41 -3.43
C ARG A 36 -9.92 7.41 -4.59
N GLY A 37 -9.19 8.52 -4.44
CA GLY A 37 -9.11 9.59 -5.45
C GLY A 37 -8.26 9.20 -6.64
N GLU A 38 -8.77 9.40 -7.85
CA GLU A 38 -8.09 9.11 -9.11
C GLU A 38 -6.84 9.97 -9.31
N GLU A 39 -6.94 11.26 -9.02
CA GLU A 39 -5.82 12.19 -9.15
C GLU A 39 -4.62 11.75 -8.31
N SER A 40 -4.82 11.35 -7.05
CA SER A 40 -3.72 10.86 -6.19
C SER A 40 -3.10 9.57 -6.74
N ARG A 41 -3.89 8.67 -7.33
CA ARG A 41 -3.35 7.46 -7.99
C ARG A 41 -2.50 7.83 -9.20
N LYS A 42 -2.99 8.74 -10.04
CA LYS A 42 -2.28 9.23 -11.22
C LYS A 42 -0.95 9.87 -10.83
N ILE A 43 -0.97 10.81 -9.88
CA ILE A 43 0.24 11.49 -9.39
C ILE A 43 1.25 10.48 -8.82
N ALA A 44 0.80 9.50 -8.03
CA ALA A 44 1.69 8.52 -7.43
C ALA A 44 2.36 7.61 -8.47
N LEU A 45 1.65 7.24 -9.53
CA LEU A 45 2.17 6.45 -10.63
C LEU A 45 3.13 7.27 -11.50
N GLU A 46 2.74 8.49 -11.90
CA GLU A 46 3.55 9.39 -12.74
C GLU A 46 4.87 9.79 -12.07
N LYS A 47 4.86 9.98 -10.75
CA LYS A 47 6.07 10.29 -9.97
C LYS A 47 6.90 9.05 -9.61
N GLY A 48 6.50 7.85 -10.04
CA GLY A 48 7.20 6.61 -9.74
C GLY A 48 7.24 6.27 -8.24
N LEU A 49 6.29 6.77 -7.45
CA LEU A 49 6.20 6.47 -6.01
C LEU A 49 5.81 5.01 -5.81
N VAL A 50 4.89 4.52 -6.65
CA VAL A 50 4.37 3.15 -6.64
C VAL A 50 4.43 2.57 -8.06
N ASP A 51 4.50 1.25 -8.16
CA ASP A 51 4.58 0.53 -9.45
C ASP A 51 3.19 0.25 -10.04
N LYS A 52 2.18 0.10 -9.19
CA LYS A 52 0.78 -0.08 -9.59
C LYS A 52 -0.16 0.62 -8.62
N VAL A 53 -1.32 1.00 -9.13
CA VAL A 53 -2.36 1.68 -8.35
C VAL A 53 -3.72 1.00 -8.52
N THR A 54 -4.51 0.99 -7.45
CA THR A 54 -5.90 0.53 -7.46
C THR A 54 -6.82 1.45 -6.64
N ASN A 55 -8.11 1.46 -6.98
CA ASN A 55 -9.18 2.02 -6.15
C ASN A 55 -10.00 0.94 -5.41
N GLN A 56 -9.59 -0.33 -5.52
CA GLN A 56 -10.22 -1.48 -4.88
C GLN A 56 -9.25 -2.09 -3.87
N PHE A 57 -9.48 -1.83 -2.58
CA PHE A 57 -8.50 -2.18 -1.54
C PHE A 57 -8.12 -3.67 -1.53
N ALA A 58 -9.10 -4.56 -1.73
CA ALA A 58 -8.88 -6.01 -1.71
C ALA A 58 -8.06 -6.55 -2.89
N GLU A 59 -7.91 -5.79 -3.98
CA GLU A 59 -7.23 -6.27 -5.19
C GLU A 59 -5.75 -6.62 -4.93
N PHE A 60 -5.07 -5.81 -4.12
CA PHE A 60 -3.63 -5.97 -3.86
C PHE A 60 -3.30 -6.57 -2.50
N ALA A 61 -4.25 -6.62 -1.58
CA ALA A 61 -4.02 -7.14 -0.23
C ALA A 61 -3.48 -8.60 -0.22
N PRO A 62 -4.02 -9.55 -1.01
CA PRO A 62 -3.48 -10.92 -1.07
C PRO A 62 -2.06 -11.03 -1.63
N LEU A 63 -1.61 -10.04 -2.40
CA LEU A 63 -0.29 -10.06 -3.05
C LEU A 63 0.83 -9.56 -2.12
N ALA A 64 0.46 -8.81 -1.09
CA ALA A 64 1.38 -8.07 -0.25
C ALA A 64 2.09 -8.96 0.78
N ASP A 65 3.39 -8.75 0.96
CA ASP A 65 4.14 -9.30 2.09
C ASP A 65 4.03 -8.37 3.32
N VAL A 66 3.82 -7.07 3.08
CA VAL A 66 3.58 -6.04 4.09
C VAL A 66 2.47 -5.11 3.60
N ILE A 67 1.49 -4.81 4.47
CA ILE A 67 0.43 -3.83 4.21
C ILE A 67 0.58 -2.66 5.18
N ILE A 68 0.58 -1.44 4.65
CA ILE A 68 0.69 -0.17 5.39
C ILE A 68 -0.61 0.62 5.19
N LEU A 69 -1.32 0.93 6.28
CA LEU A 69 -2.58 1.68 6.24
C LEU A 69 -2.32 3.15 6.61
N ALA A 70 -2.06 4.00 5.61
CA ALA A 70 -1.85 5.45 5.72
C ALA A 70 -3.13 6.24 5.37
N ILE A 71 -4.26 5.86 5.98
CA ILE A 71 -5.62 6.39 5.75
C ILE A 71 -6.26 6.86 7.07
N PRO A 72 -7.35 7.65 7.03
CA PRO A 72 -8.05 8.08 8.25
C PRO A 72 -8.50 6.91 9.12
N ILE A 73 -8.47 7.09 10.44
CA ILE A 73 -8.71 6.04 11.46
C ILE A 73 -9.96 5.20 11.21
N LYS A 74 -11.09 5.84 10.83
CA LYS A 74 -12.33 5.11 10.54
C LYS A 74 -12.15 4.12 9.38
N GLN A 75 -11.46 4.55 8.31
CA GLN A 75 -11.19 3.72 7.15
C GLN A 75 -10.18 2.60 7.48
N THR A 76 -9.20 2.88 8.34
CA THR A 76 -8.26 1.89 8.86
C THR A 76 -8.99 0.72 9.53
N ILE A 77 -9.96 1.01 10.41
CA ILE A 77 -10.76 -0.02 11.10
C ILE A 77 -11.55 -0.85 10.10
N GLU A 78 -12.18 -0.22 9.10
CA GLU A 78 -12.92 -0.92 8.04
C GLU A 78 -12.01 -1.86 7.23
N PHE A 79 -10.82 -1.40 6.84
CA PHE A 79 -9.88 -2.22 6.08
C PHE A 79 -9.26 -3.34 6.92
N ILE A 80 -9.02 -3.14 8.22
CA ILE A 80 -8.61 -4.24 9.11
C ILE A 80 -9.67 -5.34 9.15
N ARG A 81 -10.96 -4.97 9.26
CA ARG A 81 -12.06 -5.94 9.21
C ARG A 81 -12.11 -6.67 7.87
N GLN A 82 -11.89 -5.95 6.77
CA GLN A 82 -11.83 -6.54 5.45
C GLN A 82 -10.64 -7.49 5.29
N LEU A 83 -9.45 -7.12 5.79
CA LEU A 83 -8.25 -7.98 5.77
C LEU A 83 -8.49 -9.30 6.50
N ALA A 84 -9.25 -9.29 7.60
CA ALA A 84 -9.58 -10.50 8.36
C ALA A 84 -10.42 -11.52 7.56
N THR A 85 -11.03 -11.12 6.44
CA THR A 85 -11.84 -12.01 5.58
C THR A 85 -11.15 -12.42 4.28
N LEU A 86 -9.93 -11.94 4.04
CA LEU A 86 -9.18 -12.23 2.81
C LEU A 86 -8.21 -13.40 3.03
N ASP A 87 -7.96 -14.15 1.95
CA ASP A 87 -6.85 -15.11 1.92
C ASP A 87 -5.55 -14.34 1.68
N LEU A 88 -4.80 -14.13 2.75
CA LEU A 88 -3.58 -13.35 2.77
C LEU A 88 -2.38 -14.31 2.76
N LYS A 89 -1.26 -13.89 2.15
CA LYS A 89 0.04 -14.49 2.46
C LYS A 89 0.26 -14.49 3.98
N LYS A 90 1.12 -15.37 4.51
CA LYS A 90 1.48 -15.37 5.94
C LYS A 90 1.96 -13.96 6.35
N LEU A 91 1.05 -13.17 6.93
CA LEU A 91 1.11 -11.70 6.87
C LEU A 91 1.80 -11.13 8.12
N LEU A 92 2.69 -10.15 7.93
CA LEU A 92 3.12 -9.23 8.98
C LEU A 92 2.32 -7.93 8.83
N LEU A 93 1.41 -7.67 9.77
CA LEU A 93 0.62 -6.43 9.84
C LEU A 93 1.38 -5.38 10.68
N SER A 94 1.56 -4.18 10.13
CA SER A 94 2.11 -3.01 10.85
C SER A 94 1.15 -1.82 10.74
N GLN A 95 0.98 -1.07 11.83
CA GLN A 95 0.19 0.17 11.90
C GLN A 95 1.12 1.32 12.30
N MET A 96 0.99 2.48 11.66
CA MET A 96 1.79 3.69 11.93
C MET A 96 0.90 4.92 12.06
#